data_AF-A0A7K8BDJ1-F1
#
_entry.id   AF-A0A7K8BDJ1-F1
#
_cell.length_a   1.000
_cell.length_b   1.000
_cell.length_c   1.000
_cell.angle_alpha   90.00
_cell.angle_beta   90.00
_cell.angle_gamma   90.00
#
_symmetry.space_group_name_H-M   'P 1'
#
loop_
_entity.id
_entity.type
_entity.pdbx_description
1 polymer ?
#
loop_
_entity_poly.entity_id
_entity_poly.type
_entity_poly.pdbx_seq_one_letter_code
_entity_poly.pdbx_strand_id
1 'polypeptide(L)'
;PLFAGMNGSAIKNFSCVIYNVFLMNCTWQAGRNAPADTQYFLYWQKSRDENEMECELYVKDENHRNMGCIFQNVSIGIEKAYFLVNGSSKDSLIQFYEEFIDLYKIEKLMPPSNITVNCDDIKNDCIIQWQRPQISHSNKDMCFKYEINIKYK
;
A
#
# COMPACT_ATOMS: atom_id res chain seq x y z
N PRO A 1 13.99 -14.99 19.94
CA PRO A 1 12.80 -14.13 20.11
C PRO A 1 11.59 -14.99 20.51
N LEU A 2 11.10 -14.81 21.74
CA LEU A 2 9.92 -15.50 22.25
C LEU A 2 8.71 -15.09 21.40
N PHE A 3 8.08 -16.04 20.73
CA PHE A 3 6.78 -15.85 20.08
C PHE A 3 5.75 -15.57 21.18
N ALA A 4 5.56 -14.30 21.52
CA ALA A 4 4.54 -13.89 22.47
C ALA A 4 3.17 -14.07 21.80
N GLY A 5 2.58 -15.26 21.97
CA GLY A 5 1.24 -15.58 21.44
C GLY A 5 1.10 -17.01 20.92
N MET A 6 -0.14 -17.41 20.69
CA MET A 6 -0.48 -18.72 20.16
C MET A 6 0.14 -18.94 18.78
N ASN A 7 0.89 -20.03 18.61
CA ASN A 7 1.58 -20.31 17.35
C ASN A 7 0.57 -20.43 16.19
N GLY A 8 0.79 -19.63 15.14
CA GLY A 8 -0.06 -19.62 13.95
C GLY A 8 -1.32 -18.77 14.07
N SER A 9 -1.45 -17.95 15.13
CA SER A 9 -2.54 -16.98 15.28
C SER A 9 -2.25 -15.62 14.61
N ALA A 10 -0.97 -15.35 14.30
CA ALA A 10 -0.58 -14.16 13.54
C ALA A 10 -1.22 -14.17 12.15
N ILE A 11 -1.46 -12.97 11.62
CA ILE A 11 -2.00 -12.79 10.28
C ILE A 11 -1.09 -13.41 9.20
N LYS A 12 -1.67 -13.64 8.03
CA LYS A 12 -0.98 -14.15 6.84
C LYS A 12 -1.27 -13.29 5.62
N ASN A 13 -0.42 -13.39 4.60
CA ASN A 13 -0.61 -12.72 3.31
C ASN A 13 -0.84 -11.22 3.47
N PHE A 14 -0.05 -10.58 4.33
CA PHE A 14 -0.05 -9.14 4.48
C PHE A 14 0.42 -8.50 3.18
N SER A 15 -0.33 -7.53 2.67
CA SER A 15 0.02 -6.79 1.47
C SER A 15 -0.61 -5.41 1.50
N CYS A 16 0.16 -4.40 1.10
CA CYS A 16 -0.30 -3.03 0.98
C CYS A 16 -0.09 -2.50 -0.44
N VAL A 17 -0.94 -1.57 -0.85
CA VAL A 17 -0.80 -0.80 -2.09
C VAL A 17 -1.12 0.66 -1.84
N ILE A 18 -0.23 1.55 -2.30
CA ILE A 18 -0.48 2.99 -2.34
C ILE A 18 -1.07 3.33 -3.71
N TYR A 19 -2.18 4.05 -3.75
CA TYR A 19 -2.89 4.43 -4.96
C TYR A 19 -3.49 5.84 -4.81
N ASN A 20 -3.88 6.45 -5.93
CA ASN A 20 -4.40 7.81 -5.96
C ASN A 20 -3.52 8.80 -5.17
N VAL A 21 -2.20 8.65 -5.29
CA VAL A 21 -1.15 9.52 -4.71
C VAL A 21 -0.95 9.40 -3.19
N PHE A 22 -2.02 9.26 -2.39
CA PHE A 22 -1.95 9.34 -0.93
C PHE A 22 -2.84 8.35 -0.16
N LEU A 23 -3.55 7.44 -0.85
CA LEU A 23 -4.34 6.39 -0.20
C LEU A 23 -3.51 5.12 -0.11
N MET A 24 -3.52 4.46 1.05
CA MET A 24 -2.88 3.15 1.21
C MET A 24 -3.92 2.13 1.67
N ASN A 25 -4.07 1.05 0.91
CA ASN A 25 -4.91 -0.07 1.29
C ASN A 25 -4.04 -1.27 1.63
N CYS A 26 -4.16 -1.75 2.86
CA CYS A 26 -3.52 -2.95 3.36
C CYS A 26 -4.55 -4.05 3.59
N THR A 27 -4.21 -5.29 3.28
CA THR A 27 -5.07 -6.46 3.48
C THR A 27 -4.27 -7.61 4.07
N TRP A 28 -4.96 -8.50 4.77
CA TRP A 28 -4.38 -9.72 5.32
C TRP A 28 -5.44 -10.81 5.49
N GLN A 29 -4.97 -11.99 5.84
CA GLN A 29 -5.78 -13.13 6.23
C GLN A 29 -5.56 -13.46 7.70
N ALA A 30 -6.58 -13.98 8.37
CA ALA A 30 -6.47 -14.41 9.75
C ALA A 30 -5.50 -15.60 9.86
N GLY A 31 -4.82 -15.68 11.01
CA GLY A 31 -4.00 -16.82 11.34
C GLY A 31 -4.82 -18.11 11.36
N ARG A 32 -4.24 -19.21 10.87
CA ARG A 32 -4.94 -20.51 10.80
C ARG A 32 -5.42 -20.98 12.17
N ASN A 33 -4.68 -20.65 13.21
CA ASN A 33 -4.99 -21.03 14.59
C ASN A 33 -5.57 -19.87 15.40
N ALA A 34 -5.90 -18.74 14.76
CA ALA A 34 -6.49 -17.61 15.46
C ALA A 34 -7.90 -17.97 15.94
N PRO A 35 -8.21 -17.84 17.24
CA PRO A 35 -9.56 -18.03 17.78
C PRO A 35 -10.61 -17.22 17.02
N ALA A 36 -11.87 -17.68 16.98
CA ALA A 36 -12.96 -17.01 16.25
C ALA A 36 -13.31 -15.60 16.77
N ASP A 37 -12.98 -15.30 18.02
CA ASP A 37 -13.17 -13.98 18.64
C ASP A 37 -11.98 -13.02 18.43
N THR A 38 -10.93 -13.45 17.72
CA THR A 38 -9.75 -12.62 17.46
C THR A 38 -10.14 -11.33 16.73
N GLN A 39 -9.65 -10.19 17.21
CA GLN A 39 -9.68 -8.90 16.53
C GLN A 39 -8.25 -8.44 16.23
N TYR A 40 -7.99 -7.89 15.04
CA TYR A 40 -6.67 -7.42 14.62
C TYR A 40 -6.59 -5.90 14.58
N PHE A 41 -5.40 -5.35 14.84
CA PHE A 41 -5.16 -3.91 14.84
C PHE A 41 -3.86 -3.62 14.09
N LEU A 42 -3.93 -2.73 13.09
CA LEU A 42 -2.77 -2.36 12.28
C LEU A 42 -2.25 -0.99 12.70
N TYR A 43 -0.95 -0.94 12.94
CA TYR A 43 -0.18 0.26 13.20
C TYR A 43 0.92 0.38 12.14
N TRP A 44 1.25 1.59 11.73
CA TRP A 44 2.41 1.83 10.88
C TRP A 44 3.17 3.08 11.28
N GLN A 45 4.47 3.09 10.98
CA GLN A 45 5.37 4.21 11.15
C GLN A 45 6.08 4.45 9.83
N LYS A 46 6.09 5.69 9.34
CA LYS A 46 6.74 6.03 8.07
C LYS A 46 8.27 5.94 8.14
N SER A 47 8.85 6.24 9.30
CA SER A 47 10.28 6.16 9.60
C SER A 47 10.47 5.85 11.09
N ARG A 48 11.70 5.54 11.50
CA ARG A 48 12.00 5.23 12.92
C ARG A 48 11.78 6.39 13.88
N ASP A 49 11.89 7.61 13.39
CA ASP A 49 11.79 8.83 14.18
C ASP A 49 10.36 9.43 14.18
N GLU A 50 9.45 8.86 13.41
CA GLU A 50 8.05 9.29 13.32
C GLU A 50 7.15 8.46 14.26
N ASN A 51 6.05 9.08 14.71
CA ASN A 51 5.07 8.43 15.57
C ASN A 51 4.34 7.31 14.84
N GLU A 52 3.92 6.29 15.60
CA GLU A 52 3.00 5.27 15.08
C GLU A 52 1.62 5.87 14.80
N MET A 53 1.03 5.41 13.71
CA MET A 53 -0.33 5.71 13.30
C MET A 53 -1.15 4.43 13.29
N GLU A 54 -2.22 4.40 14.08
CA GLU A 54 -3.22 3.34 13.99
C GLU A 54 -4.05 3.49 12.70
N CYS A 55 -4.53 2.37 12.19
CA CYS A 55 -5.50 2.31 11.11
C CYS A 55 -6.68 3.28 11.31
N GLU A 56 -6.94 4.12 10.31
CA GLU A 56 -8.06 5.06 10.32
C GLU A 56 -9.38 4.38 9.95
N LEU A 57 -9.36 3.49 8.94
CA LEU A 57 -10.56 2.85 8.39
C LEU A 57 -10.33 1.35 8.17
N TYR A 58 -10.78 0.54 9.12
CA TYR A 58 -10.69 -0.92 8.99
C TYR A 58 -11.67 -1.48 7.95
N VAL A 59 -11.15 -2.36 7.09
CA VAL A 59 -11.95 -3.25 6.24
C VAL A 59 -12.25 -4.52 7.03
N LYS A 60 -13.53 -4.85 7.17
CA LYS A 60 -13.97 -5.96 8.01
C LYS A 60 -14.56 -7.11 7.20
N ASP A 61 -14.42 -8.32 7.69
CA ASP A 61 -15.14 -9.48 7.18
C ASP A 61 -16.59 -9.55 7.70
N GLU A 62 -17.29 -10.62 7.32
CA GLU A 62 -18.67 -10.91 7.74
C GLU A 62 -18.81 -11.08 9.26
N ASN A 63 -17.73 -11.42 9.97
CA ASN A 63 -17.70 -11.58 11.42
C ASN A 63 -17.23 -10.31 12.15
N HIS A 64 -17.18 -9.17 11.45
CA HIS A 64 -16.68 -7.89 11.97
C HIS A 64 -15.22 -7.92 12.45
N ARG A 65 -14.43 -8.88 12.00
CA ARG A 65 -12.99 -8.93 12.22
C ARG A 65 -12.30 -8.01 11.22
N ASN A 66 -11.32 -7.27 11.68
CA ASN A 66 -10.47 -6.41 10.87
C ASN A 66 -9.54 -7.28 10.01
N MET A 67 -9.72 -7.20 8.70
CA MET A 67 -8.99 -7.97 7.69
C MET A 67 -8.24 -7.09 6.69
N GLY A 68 -8.34 -5.77 6.88
CA GLY A 68 -7.65 -4.78 6.09
C GLY A 68 -7.75 -3.41 6.72
N CYS A 69 -7.06 -2.46 6.12
CA CYS A 69 -7.02 -1.07 6.55
C CYS A 69 -6.89 -0.14 5.36
N ILE A 70 -7.53 1.03 5.45
CA ILE A 70 -7.30 2.15 4.55
C ILE A 70 -6.73 3.31 5.38
N PHE A 71 -5.57 3.81 4.99
CA PHE A 71 -4.98 5.05 5.49
C PHE A 71 -5.17 6.16 4.47
N GLN A 72 -5.45 7.36 4.96
CA GLN A 72 -5.51 8.58 4.17
C GLN A 72 -4.22 9.41 4.38
N ASN A 73 -3.92 10.30 3.43
CA ASN A 73 -2.80 11.25 3.53
C ASN A 73 -1.41 10.62 3.71
N VAL A 74 -1.20 9.42 3.15
CA VAL A 74 0.12 8.76 3.16
C VAL A 74 1.08 9.52 2.25
N SER A 75 2.29 9.77 2.76
CA SER A 75 3.40 10.32 1.98
C SER A 75 4.55 9.32 1.92
N ILE A 76 5.12 9.15 0.74
CA ILE A 76 6.22 8.21 0.52
C ILE A 76 7.53 8.85 1.01
N GLY A 77 8.13 8.24 2.03
CA GLY A 77 9.45 8.59 2.55
C GLY A 77 10.57 7.80 1.87
N ILE A 78 11.82 8.18 2.16
CA ILE A 78 13.03 7.48 1.69
C ILE A 78 13.31 6.23 2.55
N GLU A 79 12.96 6.30 3.83
CA GLU A 79 13.17 5.20 4.78
C GLU A 79 12.11 4.11 4.62
N LYS A 80 12.44 2.92 5.15
CA LYS A 80 11.49 1.82 5.25
C LYS A 80 10.45 2.14 6.31
N ALA A 81 9.18 2.04 5.93
CA ALA A 81 8.09 2.10 6.86
C ALA A 81 8.00 0.78 7.64
N TYR A 82 7.67 0.87 8.93
CA TYR A 82 7.43 -0.26 9.81
C TYR A 82 5.92 -0.50 9.91
N PHE A 83 5.48 -1.74 9.76
CA PHE A 83 4.11 -2.16 9.90
C PHE A 83 4.02 -3.20 11.02
N LEU A 84 3.03 -3.05 11.89
CA LEU A 84 2.77 -3.95 13.01
C LEU A 84 1.27 -4.29 13.05
N VAL A 85 0.94 -5.58 12.97
CA VAL A 85 -0.41 -6.07 13.18
C VAL A 85 -0.47 -6.88 14.47
N ASN A 86 -1.14 -6.31 15.47
CA ASN A 86 -1.44 -6.96 16.73
C ASN A 86 -2.80 -7.66 16.68
N GLY A 87 -3.05 -8.55 17.64
CA GLY A 87 -4.36 -9.15 17.82
C GLY A 87 -4.77 -9.25 19.28
N SER A 88 -6.08 -9.21 19.53
CA SER A 88 -6.68 -9.47 20.84
C SER A 88 -7.73 -10.59 20.72
N SER A 89 -7.81 -11.42 21.76
CA SER A 89 -8.82 -12.45 21.97
C SER A 89 -9.04 -12.56 23.48
N LYS A 90 -10.19 -13.09 23.91
CA LYS A 90 -10.56 -13.17 25.33
C LYS A 90 -9.61 -14.04 26.14
N ASP A 91 -9.28 -15.21 25.62
CA ASP A 91 -8.61 -16.27 26.38
C ASP A 91 -7.23 -16.64 25.81
N SER A 92 -6.78 -15.95 24.75
CA SER A 92 -5.56 -16.31 24.03
C SER A 92 -4.76 -15.08 23.63
N LEU A 93 -3.48 -15.10 23.96
CA LEU A 93 -2.53 -14.13 23.41
C LEU A 93 -2.34 -14.40 21.91
N ILE A 94 -2.53 -13.39 21.09
CA ILE A 94 -2.39 -13.49 19.64
C ILE A 94 -0.99 -13.03 19.26
N GLN A 95 -0.27 -13.88 18.54
CA GLN A 95 1.03 -13.53 17.97
C GLN A 95 0.88 -12.36 17.00
N PHE A 96 1.74 -11.34 17.14
CA PHE A 96 1.79 -10.21 16.22
C PHE A 96 2.52 -10.55 14.92
N TYR A 97 2.27 -9.74 13.90
CA TYR A 97 3.01 -9.74 12.64
C TYR A 97 3.70 -8.40 12.45
N GLU A 98 4.94 -8.40 11.97
CA GLU A 98 5.66 -7.17 11.66
C GLU A 98 6.39 -7.27 10.33
N GLU A 99 6.51 -6.15 9.62
CA GLU A 99 7.23 -6.06 8.35
C GLU A 99 7.81 -4.65 8.13
N PHE A 100 8.94 -4.58 7.43
CA PHE A 100 9.52 -3.31 6.97
C PHE A 100 9.40 -3.21 5.44
N ILE A 101 8.68 -2.19 4.96
CA ILE A 101 8.37 -2.03 3.54
C ILE A 101 8.92 -0.71 3.01
N ASP A 102 9.60 -0.77 1.85
CA ASP A 102 9.94 0.40 1.06
C ASP A 102 8.67 0.91 0.34
N LEU A 103 8.10 2.05 0.77
CA LEU A 103 6.79 2.50 0.29
C LEU A 103 6.73 2.74 -1.23
N TYR A 104 7.84 3.15 -1.85
CA TYR A 104 7.90 3.33 -3.32
C TYR A 104 7.73 2.01 -4.10
N LYS A 105 7.99 0.86 -3.48
CA LYS A 105 7.80 -0.46 -4.13
C LYS A 105 6.35 -0.91 -4.18
N ILE A 106 5.52 -0.35 -3.30
CA ILE A 106 4.08 -0.65 -3.22
C ILE A 106 3.23 0.48 -3.80
N GLU A 107 3.86 1.50 -4.39
CA GLU A 107 3.17 2.58 -5.10
C GLU A 107 2.66 2.09 -6.45
N LYS A 108 1.34 2.18 -6.64
CA LYS A 108 0.69 2.04 -7.93
C LYS A 108 0.62 3.41 -8.59
N LEU A 109 1.57 3.67 -9.51
CA LEU A 109 1.60 4.89 -10.30
C LEU A 109 0.32 5.06 -11.12
N MET A 110 -0.19 6.29 -11.16
CA MET A 110 -1.26 6.68 -12.07
C MET A 110 -0.77 6.70 -13.53
N PRO A 111 -1.64 6.48 -14.51
CA PRO A 111 -1.27 6.70 -15.90
C PRO A 111 -0.88 8.17 -16.15
N PRO A 112 -0.09 8.46 -17.20
CA PRO A 112 0.14 9.83 -17.65
C PRO A 112 -1.18 10.56 -17.95
N SER A 113 -1.21 11.86 -17.66
CA SER A 113 -2.37 12.72 -17.93
C SER A 113 -2.15 13.60 -19.15
N ASN A 114 -3.22 14.20 -19.66
CA ASN A 114 -3.17 15.20 -20.74
C ASN A 114 -2.41 14.69 -21.99
N ILE A 115 -2.82 13.51 -22.48
CA ILE A 115 -2.25 12.92 -23.70
C ILE A 115 -2.80 13.70 -24.89
N THR A 116 -1.91 14.37 -25.63
CA THR A 116 -2.24 15.09 -26.85
C THR A 116 -1.50 14.48 -28.04
N VAL A 117 -2.15 14.48 -29.20
CA VAL A 117 -1.59 14.03 -30.46
C VAL A 117 -1.82 15.14 -31.48
N ASN A 118 -0.74 15.62 -32.08
CA ASN A 118 -0.78 16.60 -33.15
C ASN A 118 -0.05 16.06 -34.37
N CYS A 119 -0.77 15.85 -35.48
CA CYS A 119 -0.21 15.33 -36.72
C CYS A 119 -0.17 16.42 -37.79
N ASP A 120 0.95 16.51 -38.50
CA ASP A 120 1.13 17.38 -39.67
C ASP A 120 1.05 16.51 -40.92
N ASP A 121 -0.09 16.55 -41.61
CA ASP A 121 -0.34 15.77 -42.84
C ASP A 121 0.62 16.15 -43.98
N ILE A 122 1.17 17.37 -43.97
CA ILE A 122 2.12 17.82 -45.00
C ILE A 122 3.49 17.20 -44.76
N LYS A 123 3.89 17.03 -43.50
CA LYS A 123 5.17 16.44 -43.11
C LYS A 123 5.11 14.93 -42.84
N ASN A 124 3.92 14.35 -42.79
CA ASN A 124 3.69 12.97 -42.36
C ASN A 124 4.32 12.66 -41.00
N ASP A 125 4.27 13.61 -40.06
CA ASP A 125 4.75 13.43 -38.70
C ASP A 125 3.61 13.58 -37.67
N CYS A 126 3.80 12.98 -36.50
CA CYS A 126 2.91 13.13 -35.37
C CYS A 126 3.73 13.36 -34.09
N ILE A 127 3.34 14.37 -33.33
CA ILE A 127 3.91 14.69 -32.03
C ILE A 127 2.91 14.22 -30.96
N ILE A 128 3.35 13.29 -30.12
CA ILE A 128 2.59 12.79 -28.97
C ILE A 128 3.20 13.38 -27.70
N GLN A 129 2.40 14.08 -26.91
CA GLN A 129 2.84 14.68 -25.65
C GLN A 129 1.95 14.19 -24.51
N TRP A 130 2.51 14.12 -23.31
CA TRP A 130 1.78 13.81 -22.10
C TRP A 130 2.41 14.51 -20.90
N GLN A 131 1.61 14.71 -19.87
CA GLN A 131 2.10 15.11 -18.56
C GLN A 131 2.43 13.87 -17.73
N ARG A 132 3.52 13.98 -16.97
CA ARG A 132 3.94 12.92 -16.04
C ARG A 132 2.83 12.62 -15.01
N PRO A 133 2.74 11.38 -14.49
CA PRO A 133 1.85 11.06 -13.39
C PRO A 133 2.11 11.94 -12.16
N GLN A 134 1.05 12.24 -11.42
CA GLN A 134 1.15 12.86 -10.10
C GLN A 134 1.78 11.87 -9.12
N ILE A 135 2.69 12.35 -8.27
CA ILE A 135 3.36 11.56 -7.24
C ILE A 135 3.44 12.38 -5.94
N SER A 136 3.48 11.69 -4.79
CA SER A 136 3.50 12.33 -3.46
C SER A 136 4.90 12.53 -2.87
N HIS A 137 5.94 12.03 -3.53
CA HIS A 137 7.33 12.10 -3.05
C HIS A 137 8.18 13.09 -3.84
N SER A 138 9.29 13.49 -3.22
CA SER A 138 10.28 14.35 -3.89
C SER A 138 10.96 13.55 -5.00
N ASN A 139 10.83 14.04 -6.24
CA ASN A 139 11.43 13.59 -7.51
C ASN A 139 12.94 13.25 -7.51
N LYS A 140 13.63 13.24 -6.37
CA LYS A 140 15.09 13.26 -6.32
C LYS A 140 15.74 12.09 -7.03
N ASP A 141 15.09 10.92 -7.14
CA ASP A 141 15.74 9.72 -7.69
C ASP A 141 14.87 8.84 -8.61
N MET A 142 13.68 9.28 -9.06
CA MET A 142 12.77 8.40 -9.81
C MET A 142 12.60 8.80 -11.28
N CYS A 143 13.20 7.98 -12.16
CA CYS A 143 12.99 8.03 -13.61
C CYS A 143 11.71 7.26 -13.98
N PHE A 144 10.83 7.89 -14.76
CA PHE A 144 9.67 7.20 -15.35
C PHE A 144 10.10 6.50 -16.65
N LYS A 145 9.69 5.24 -16.80
CA LYS A 145 9.73 4.54 -18.08
C LYS A 145 8.30 4.46 -18.62
N TYR A 146 8.12 4.89 -19.86
CA TYR A 146 6.82 4.90 -20.53
C TYR A 146 6.73 3.80 -21.59
N GLU A 147 5.54 3.25 -21.76
CA GLU A 147 5.19 2.37 -22.87
C GLU A 147 4.10 3.06 -23.70
N ILE A 148 4.27 3.08 -25.02
CA ILE A 148 3.32 3.68 -25.95
C ILE A 148 2.83 2.57 -26.88
N ASN A 149 1.51 2.35 -26.91
CA ASN A 149 0.87 1.39 -27.79
C ASN A 149 0.08 2.14 -28.87
N ILE A 150 0.59 2.12 -30.10
CA ILE A 150 -0.05 2.75 -31.26
C ILE A 150 -0.74 1.65 -32.07
N LYS A 151 -2.04 1.81 -32.30
CA LYS A 151 -2.84 0.89 -33.13
C LYS A 151 -3.32 1.64 -34.37
N TYR A 152 -2.98 1.12 -35.53
CA TYR A 152 -3.57 1.54 -36.80
C TYR A 152 -4.92 0.84 -36.98
N LYS A 153 -5.90 1.58 -37.49
CA LYS A 153 -7.17 1.00 -37.97
C LYS A 153 -7.03 0.54 -39.40
#